data_AF-A0A5D8ZG06-F1
#
_entry.id   AF-A0A5D8ZG06-F1
#
_cell.length_a   1.000
_cell.length_b   1.000
_cell.length_c   1.000
_cell.angle_alpha   90.00
_cell.angle_beta   90.00
_cell.angle_gamma   90.00
#
_symmetry.space_group_name_H-M   'P 1'
#
loop_
_entity.id
_entity.type
_entity.pdbx_description
1 polymer ?
#
loop_
_entity_poly.entity_id
_entity_poly.type
_entity_poly.pdbx_seq_one_letter_code
_entity_poly.pdbx_strand_id
1 'polypeptide(L)'
;MTIESERFNIMFILQNEQNISFEEACIEGLRIHDEFVKEMESLSICLPDFSPYQKEVENYVYHMKLMVTGCNAWYYEGGTQRYFPDGFAVTPDGQAPIPLDFEVKHISRE
;
A
#
# COMPACT_ATOMS: atom_id res chain seq x y z
N MET A 1 12.80 -9.86 -12.72
CA MET A 1 11.94 -11.00 -12.32
C MET A 1 10.73 -10.93 -13.24
N THR A 2 10.43 -11.96 -14.04
CA THR A 2 9.32 -11.86 -15.00
C THR A 2 8.00 -12.07 -14.29
N ILE A 3 6.96 -11.29 -14.64
CA ILE A 3 5.59 -11.43 -14.12
C ILE A 3 5.11 -12.89 -14.24
N GLU A 4 5.54 -13.59 -15.28
CA GLU A 4 5.23 -15.00 -15.57
C GLU A 4 5.71 -16.00 -14.49
N SER A 5 6.73 -15.62 -13.70
CA SER A 5 7.27 -16.43 -12.62
C SER A 5 6.63 -16.15 -11.25
N GLU A 6 5.84 -15.08 -11.13
CA GLU A 6 5.15 -14.72 -9.90
C GLU A 6 3.99 -15.70 -9.64
N ARG A 7 3.89 -16.16 -8.39
CA ARG A 7 2.89 -17.15 -7.93
C ARG A 7 2.02 -16.60 -6.81
N PHE A 8 2.42 -15.52 -6.15
CA PHE A 8 1.75 -14.92 -5.01
C PHE A 8 1.32 -13.49 -5.34
N ASN A 9 0.25 -13.36 -6.11
CA ASN A 9 -0.35 -12.07 -6.44
C ASN A 9 -1.88 -12.17 -6.48
N ILE A 10 -2.56 -11.27 -5.75
CA ILE A 10 -4.02 -11.26 -5.68
C ILE A 10 -4.67 -11.05 -7.05
N MET A 11 -4.03 -10.34 -7.98
CA MET A 11 -4.57 -10.12 -9.32
C MET A 11 -4.72 -11.44 -10.07
N PHE A 12 -3.78 -12.38 -9.92
CA PHE A 12 -3.91 -13.72 -10.53
C PHE A 12 -4.99 -14.56 -9.88
N ILE A 13 -5.20 -14.40 -8.56
CA ILE A 13 -6.29 -15.07 -7.86
C ILE A 13 -7.63 -14.52 -8.36
N LEU A 14 -7.80 -13.20 -8.44
CA LEU A 14 -9.01 -12.57 -8.96
C LEU A 14 -9.29 -13.00 -10.40
N GLN A 15 -8.24 -13.02 -11.24
CA GLN A 15 -8.33 -13.47 -12.63
C GLN A 15 -8.87 -14.91 -12.72
N ASN A 16 -8.33 -15.82 -11.90
CA ASN A 16 -8.73 -17.23 -11.89
C ASN A 16 -10.13 -17.44 -11.31
N GLU A 17 -10.41 -16.88 -10.12
CA GLU A 17 -11.65 -17.13 -9.39
C GLU A 17 -12.87 -16.46 -10.05
N GLN A 18 -12.66 -15.33 -10.72
CA GLN A 18 -13.75 -14.58 -11.37
C GLN A 18 -13.79 -14.79 -12.89
N ASN A 19 -12.80 -15.49 -13.47
CA ASN A 19 -12.65 -15.72 -14.90
C ASN A 19 -12.69 -14.41 -15.72
N ILE A 20 -11.90 -13.43 -15.28
CA ILE A 20 -11.77 -12.10 -15.89
C ILE A 20 -10.38 -11.94 -16.53
N SER A 21 -10.16 -10.87 -17.29
CA SER A 21 -8.84 -10.51 -17.81
C SER A 21 -7.91 -9.97 -16.71
N PHE A 22 -6.61 -9.93 -16.97
CA PHE A 22 -5.65 -9.33 -16.03
C PHE A 22 -5.93 -7.84 -15.78
N GLU A 23 -6.35 -7.10 -16.81
CA GLU A 23 -6.73 -5.69 -16.68
C GLU A 23 -7.96 -5.52 -15.78
N GLU A 24 -8.99 -6.33 -15.97
CA GLU A 24 -10.17 -6.35 -15.09
C GLU A 24 -9.80 -6.76 -13.66
N ALA A 25 -8.89 -7.71 -13.48
CA ALA A 25 -8.39 -8.08 -12.16
C ALA A 25 -7.65 -6.93 -11.46
N CYS A 26 -6.86 -6.13 -12.19
CA CYS A 26 -6.24 -4.92 -11.66
C CYS A 26 -7.28 -3.87 -11.22
N ILE A 27 -8.31 -3.65 -12.04
CA ILE A 27 -9.42 -2.72 -11.71
C ILE A 27 -10.16 -3.21 -10.47
N GLU A 28 -10.47 -4.51 -10.39
CA GLU A 28 -11.15 -5.10 -9.25
C GLU A 28 -10.29 -5.05 -7.98
N GLY A 29 -8.99 -5.31 -8.10
CA GLY A 29 -8.04 -5.16 -7.00
C GLY A 29 -7.98 -3.74 -6.45
N LEU A 30 -8.00 -2.73 -7.33
CA LEU A 30 -8.10 -1.32 -6.92
C LEU A 30 -9.42 -1.01 -6.22
N ARG A 31 -10.56 -1.52 -6.75
CA ARG A 31 -11.87 -1.35 -6.11
C ARG A 31 -11.90 -1.94 -4.70
N ILE A 32 -11.40 -3.16 -4.51
CA ILE A 32 -11.31 -3.82 -3.20
C ILE A 32 -10.39 -3.02 -2.24
N HIS A 33 -9.24 -2.55 -2.73
CA HIS A 33 -8.34 -1.70 -1.95
C HIS A 33 -9.05 -0.43 -1.46
N ASP A 34 -9.75 0.28 -2.35
CA ASP A 34 -10.46 1.52 -2.01
C ASP A 34 -11.59 1.28 -1.00
N GLU A 35 -12.28 0.13 -1.08
CA GLU A 35 -13.27 -0.27 -0.09
C GLU A 35 -12.65 -0.48 1.29
N PHE A 36 -11.50 -1.17 1.38
CA PHE A 36 -10.80 -1.36 2.65
C PHE A 36 -10.25 -0.04 3.23
N VAL A 37 -9.74 0.87 2.40
CA VAL A 37 -9.31 2.19 2.85
C VAL A 37 -10.49 3.00 3.39
N LYS A 38 -11.64 2.96 2.71
CA LYS A 38 -12.86 3.63 3.16
C LYS A 38 -13.39 3.05 4.47
N GLU A 39 -13.36 1.73 4.63
CA GLU A 39 -13.72 1.07 5.88
C GLU A 39 -12.77 1.47 7.01
N MET A 40 -11.46 1.43 6.78
CA MET A 40 -10.45 1.87 7.75
C MET A 40 -10.70 3.32 8.21
N GLU A 41 -10.99 4.22 7.27
CA GLU A 41 -11.31 5.61 7.59
C GLU A 41 -12.58 5.70 8.46
N SER A 42 -13.64 5.01 8.05
CA SER A 42 -14.92 4.98 8.77
C SER A 42 -14.78 4.44 10.20
N LEU A 43 -13.97 3.39 10.38
CA LEU A 43 -13.67 2.82 11.71
C LEU A 43 -12.83 3.78 12.56
N SER A 44 -11.88 4.48 11.94
CA SER A 44 -10.97 5.39 12.66
C SER A 44 -11.65 6.64 13.22
N ILE A 45 -12.73 7.12 12.58
CA ILE A 45 -13.51 8.26 13.08
C ILE A 45 -14.60 7.83 14.08
N CYS A 46 -14.90 6.53 14.14
CA CYS A 46 -15.91 5.92 14.99
C CYS A 46 -15.30 5.03 16.07
N LEU A 47 -14.10 5.35 16.56
CA LEU A 47 -13.46 4.58 17.63
C LEU A 47 -14.33 4.58 18.89
N PRO A 48 -14.57 3.41 19.52
CA PRO A 48 -15.22 3.37 20.84
C PRO A 48 -14.32 3.99 21.91
N ASP A 49 -14.87 4.25 23.09
CA ASP A 49 -14.10 4.68 24.24
C ASP A 49 -13.21 3.53 24.75
N PHE A 50 -11.88 3.69 24.60
CA PHE A 50 -10.88 2.75 25.11
C PHE A 50 -10.37 3.12 26.51
N SER A 51 -11.05 4.04 27.19
CA SER A 51 -10.77 4.47 28.55
C SER A 51 -9.32 4.93 28.69
N PRO A 52 -8.46 4.48 29.64
CA PRO A 52 -7.14 5.10 29.80
C PRO A 52 -6.22 4.90 28.58
N TYR A 53 -6.59 4.04 27.63
CA TYR A 53 -5.81 3.71 26.43
C TYR A 53 -6.25 4.45 25.16
N GLN A 54 -7.19 5.39 25.27
CA GLN A 54 -7.75 6.08 24.11
C GLN A 54 -6.66 6.70 23.22
N LYS A 55 -5.69 7.37 23.83
CA LYS A 55 -4.60 8.03 23.11
C LYS A 55 -3.68 7.03 22.40
N GLU A 56 -3.39 5.90 23.03
CA GLU A 56 -2.57 4.83 22.48
C GLU A 56 -3.25 4.19 21.27
N VAL A 57 -4.57 3.99 21.35
CA VAL A 57 -5.36 3.46 20.23
C VAL A 57 -5.42 4.45 19.07
N GLU A 58 -5.72 5.72 19.34
CA GLU A 58 -5.68 6.78 18.32
C GLU A 58 -4.30 6.86 17.65
N ASN A 59 -3.23 6.77 18.44
CA ASN A 59 -1.88 6.77 17.91
C ASN A 59 -1.59 5.53 17.06
N TYR A 60 -2.04 4.35 17.48
CA TYR A 60 -1.91 3.12 16.70
C TYR A 60 -2.63 3.21 15.35
N VAL A 61 -3.88 3.69 15.36
CA VAL A 61 -4.70 3.90 14.15
C VAL A 61 -4.04 4.92 13.22
N TYR A 62 -3.53 6.02 13.76
CA TYR A 62 -2.78 7.01 12.99
C TYR A 62 -1.58 6.38 12.26
N HIS A 63 -0.80 5.52 12.93
CA HIS A 63 0.34 4.86 12.29
C HIS A 63 -0.08 3.82 11.26
N MET A 64 -1.22 3.14 11.42
CA MET A 64 -1.78 2.29 10.36
C MET A 64 -2.09 3.10 9.10
N LYS A 65 -2.74 4.27 9.23
CA LYS A 65 -2.99 5.17 8.11
C LYS A 65 -1.69 5.63 7.43
N LEU A 66 -0.66 5.96 8.22
CA LEU A 66 0.66 6.32 7.70
C LEU A 66 1.32 5.19 6.90
N MET A 67 1.16 3.93 7.31
CA MET A 67 1.70 2.81 6.53
C MET A 67 1.06 2.72 5.14
N VAL A 68 -0.26 2.89 5.05
CA VAL A 68 -0.99 2.84 3.78
C VAL A 68 -0.57 3.99 2.86
N THR A 69 -0.61 5.23 3.37
CA THR A 69 -0.25 6.40 2.55
C THR A 69 1.23 6.47 2.22
N GLY A 70 2.10 6.09 3.16
CA GLY A 70 3.54 6.03 2.95
C GLY A 70 3.92 4.99 1.90
N CYS A 71 3.25 3.84 1.88
CA CYS A 71 3.44 2.82 0.84
C CYS A 71 3.04 3.38 -0.55
N ASN A 72 1.89 4.04 -0.64
CA ASN A 72 1.44 4.69 -1.88
C ASN A 72 2.44 5.76 -2.36
N ALA A 73 2.86 6.66 -1.45
CA ALA A 73 3.85 7.69 -1.76
C ALA A 73 5.19 7.08 -2.20
N TRP A 74 5.61 5.97 -1.60
CA TRP A 74 6.82 5.29 -2.03
C TRP A 74 6.74 4.75 -3.47
N TYR A 75 5.61 4.17 -3.87
CA TYR A 75 5.41 3.69 -5.25
C TYR A 75 5.42 4.83 -6.28
N TYR A 76 4.77 5.95 -5.99
CA TYR A 76 4.54 7.02 -6.97
C TYR A 76 5.54 8.18 -6.89
N GLU A 77 5.99 8.54 -5.69
CA GLU A 77 6.83 9.71 -5.41
C GLU A 77 8.24 9.31 -4.98
N GLY A 78 8.43 8.06 -4.52
CA GLY A 78 9.71 7.60 -4.01
C GLY A 78 10.81 7.38 -5.04
N GLY A 79 10.53 7.47 -6.34
CA GLY A 79 11.57 7.25 -7.36
C GLY A 79 12.19 5.84 -7.35
N THR A 80 11.54 4.88 -6.68
CA THR A 80 11.99 3.50 -6.59
C THR A 80 12.07 2.87 -7.98
N GLN A 81 13.26 2.39 -8.35
CA GLN A 81 13.45 1.70 -9.63
C GLN A 81 12.97 0.23 -9.57
N ARG A 82 12.60 -0.26 -8.39
CA ARG A 82 12.36 -1.69 -8.12
C ARG A 82 11.29 -2.33 -9.01
N TYR A 83 10.23 -1.58 -9.34
CA TYR A 83 9.07 -2.11 -10.08
C TYR A 83 9.03 -1.69 -11.54
N PHE A 84 10.06 -0.99 -12.04
CA PHE A 84 10.22 -0.80 -13.47
C PHE A 84 10.56 -2.14 -14.14
N PRO A 85 10.29 -2.29 -15.45
CA PRO A 85 10.61 -3.54 -16.17
C PRO A 85 12.07 -3.98 -16.00
N ASP A 86 13.00 -3.02 -15.94
CA ASP A 86 14.44 -3.23 -15.72
C ASP A 86 14.86 -3.01 -14.26
N GLY A 87 13.88 -3.01 -13.36
CA GLY A 87 14.06 -2.78 -11.94
C GLY A 87 14.70 -3.96 -11.20
N PHE A 88 15.49 -3.66 -10.17
CA PHE A 88 16.04 -4.66 -9.28
C PHE A 88 15.71 -4.32 -7.83
N ALA A 89 15.46 -5.36 -7.02
CA ALA A 89 15.21 -5.19 -5.59
C ALA A 89 16.45 -4.69 -4.82
N VAL A 90 17.63 -4.99 -5.35
CA VAL A 90 18.95 -4.51 -4.93
C VAL A 90 19.65 -4.09 -6.21
N THR A 91 20.33 -2.95 -6.24
CA THR A 91 21.01 -2.53 -7.46
C THR A 91 22.08 -3.57 -7.85
N PRO A 92 22.25 -3.87 -9.15
CA PRO A 92 23.19 -4.91 -9.61
C PRO A 92 24.65 -4.68 -9.18
N ASP A 93 25.01 -3.44 -8.86
CA ASP A 93 26.32 -3.01 -8.39
C ASP A 93 26.47 -3.04 -6.85
N GLY A 94 25.43 -3.45 -6.12
CA GLY A 94 25.45 -3.56 -4.65
C GLY A 94 25.40 -2.23 -3.92
N GLN A 95 25.14 -1.12 -4.61
CA GLN A 95 24.95 0.18 -3.98
C GLN A 95 23.60 0.24 -3.25
N ALA A 96 23.54 0.99 -2.15
CA ALA A 96 22.28 1.22 -1.48
C ALA A 96 21.35 2.01 -2.43
N PRO A 97 20.03 1.74 -2.42
CA PRO A 97 19.07 2.57 -3.12
C PRO A 97 19.27 4.03 -2.68
N ILE A 98 19.13 4.97 -3.61
CA ILE A 98 19.16 6.40 -3.30
C ILE A 98 18.12 6.64 -2.18
N PRO A 99 18.51 7.27 -1.06
CA PRO A 99 17.57 7.61 0.00
C PRO A 99 16.40 8.38 -0.58
N LEU A 100 15.20 8.00 -0.16
CA LEU A 100 13.97 8.65 -0.56
C LEU A 100 13.95 10.06 0.04
N ASP A 101 14.21 11.07 -0.77
CA ASP A 101 14.12 12.48 -0.37
C ASP A 101 12.73 13.01 -0.72
N PHE A 102 11.69 12.45 -0.09
CA PHE A 102 10.34 12.99 -0.18
C PHE A 102 9.70 13.10 1.20
N GLU A 103 9.01 14.22 1.42
CA GLU A 103 8.22 14.44 2.62
C GLU A 103 6.95 13.61 2.49
N VAL A 104 6.78 12.57 3.32
CA VAL A 104 5.50 11.84 3.41
C VAL A 104 4.46 12.86 3.85
N LYS A 105 3.60 13.31 2.93
CA LYS A 105 2.51 14.23 3.27
C LYS A 105 1.66 13.57 4.34
N HIS A 106 1.73 14.10 5.54
CA HIS A 106 0.96 13.59 6.66
C HIS A 106 -0.52 13.75 6.30
N ILE A 107 -1.33 12.71 6.52
CA ILE A 107 -2.77 12.95 6.68
C ILE A 107 -2.86 13.89 7.87
N SER A 108 -3.32 15.12 7.60
CA SER A 108 -3.50 16.14 8.62
C SER A 108 -4.36 15.56 9.73
N ARG A 109 -3.86 15.65 10.98
CA ARG A 109 -4.71 15.49 12.16
C ARG A 109 -5.65 16.69 12.16
N GLU A 110 -6.86 16.50 11.67
CA GLU A 110 -7.98 17.36 12.06
C GLU A 110 -8.25 17.19 13.56
#